data_AF-A0A1G8XEX1-F1
#
_entry.id   AF-A0A1G8XEX1-F1
#
_cell.length_a   1.000
_cell.length_b   1.000
_cell.length_c   1.000
_cell.angle_alpha   90.00
_cell.angle_beta   90.00
_cell.angle_gamma   90.00
#
_symmetry.space_group_name_H-M   'P 1'
#
loop_
_entity.id
_entity.type
_entity.pdbx_description
1 polymer ?
#
loop_
_entity_poly.entity_id
_entity_poly.type
_entity_poly.pdbx_seq_one_letter_code
_entity_poly.pdbx_strand_id
1 'polypeptide(L)'
;MPSDAEARTSVHGCKAMKVLVVDADTGGAESVAGEITEQIDGAEAEAVSGFEQSREQLRTTGSLDCLVCVTRPDDGIDTLALQSVLGETHPGCASVFVGGQTDLGVTALEHGVTDFVPRDDEGRWLSVLPDRIEAATERATGFHDDTEATLEALNEVTRELIAADTTHEVAVVTNEYANDVLGFPATSVRRYNPENHALEVIQIGAQVGEETDRPPYPVDDSPHGKAFRRGEPVIDDLRGVEDDAFDREVFTQCMYVPIGEYGTISIGLTEGTLSTLDIKFAEILANNARVAFDEATQKEQLSTTLTEIDAFATQVVETSEAVHSAVTDVAEANERVVDAADDISAGADEQSALLQDATEETETLLDVVGQIAALADDVADQSQESRDLAEKGNRRAQTAVDSMEDIRAQVDTLVGEIESLRGEIEDIVEIVDVIDGIAQETNMLALNASIEAARADASGDGFAVVADEVKQLAAETKESTDEIRDVVDRVTAQSETVGSTMQQMQSDIAAGTSTVEETVETLAAIQQSVEETDTGVQQISQRVDQQASAVRDVDDIVDRVATISQETATKTDTVATIATDQAEPIDDVTDRADQLGTVARELRTLAADLSSDRDTAINSEPTQSPGPQST
;
A
#
# COMPACT_ATOMS: atom_id res chain seq x y z
N MET A 1 -77.07 17.68 -11.22
CA MET A 1 -77.94 18.88 -11.19
C MET A 1 -78.07 19.40 -12.62
N PRO A 2 -79.19 20.04 -12.96
CA PRO A 2 -80.03 19.67 -14.11
C PRO A 2 -79.67 20.35 -15.44
N SER A 3 -80.28 19.79 -16.50
CA SER A 3 -80.75 20.40 -17.75
C SER A 3 -79.74 21.13 -18.63
N ASP A 4 -79.53 20.59 -19.84
CA ASP A 4 -79.62 21.37 -21.08
C ASP A 4 -79.92 20.43 -22.25
N ALA A 5 -81.13 19.87 -22.21
CA ALA A 5 -81.81 19.36 -23.39
C ALA A 5 -82.89 20.40 -23.75
N GLU A 6 -82.49 21.51 -24.39
CA GLU A 6 -83.34 22.45 -25.14
C GLU A 6 -82.51 23.71 -25.52
N ALA A 7 -81.56 23.57 -26.46
CA ALA A 7 -80.94 24.71 -27.15
C ALA A 7 -80.22 24.28 -28.45
N ARG A 8 -80.96 23.69 -29.40
CA ARG A 8 -80.53 23.62 -30.81
C ARG A 8 -81.71 24.00 -31.70
N THR A 9 -82.06 25.27 -31.64
CA THR A 9 -82.95 25.92 -32.60
C THR A 9 -82.26 27.14 -33.14
N SER A 10 -81.99 27.12 -34.44
CA SER A 10 -81.86 28.30 -35.30
C SER A 10 -80.70 29.26 -35.03
N VAL A 11 -79.50 28.91 -35.50
CA VAL A 11 -78.58 29.87 -36.14
C VAL A 11 -77.88 29.15 -37.31
N HIS A 12 -78.54 29.10 -38.47
CA HIS A 12 -77.85 28.98 -39.76
C HIS A 12 -77.97 30.37 -40.41
N GLY A 13 -76.94 31.19 -40.27
CA GLY A 13 -76.76 32.28 -41.22
C GLY A 13 -76.37 31.64 -42.53
N CYS A 14 -77.22 31.72 -43.56
CA CYS A 14 -76.92 31.21 -44.90
C CYS A 14 -75.60 31.82 -45.38
N LYS A 15 -74.54 31.02 -45.36
CA LYS A 15 -73.30 31.30 -46.07
C LYS A 15 -73.66 31.17 -47.55
N ALA A 16 -73.37 32.21 -48.36
CA ALA A 16 -73.66 32.15 -49.80
C ALA A 16 -72.84 31.02 -50.42
N MET A 17 -73.50 30.02 -51.02
CA MET A 17 -72.86 28.84 -51.59
C MET A 17 -72.34 29.18 -52.98
N LYS A 18 -71.01 29.20 -53.17
CA LYS A 18 -70.40 29.46 -54.47
C LYS A 18 -70.23 28.16 -55.25
N VAL A 19 -70.92 28.06 -56.39
CA VAL A 19 -70.90 26.89 -57.24
C VAL A 19 -70.27 27.25 -58.58
N LEU A 20 -69.23 26.53 -59.00
CA LEU A 20 -68.66 26.68 -60.33
C LEU A 20 -69.21 25.56 -61.19
N VAL A 21 -69.99 25.91 -62.21
CA VAL A 21 -70.54 24.96 -63.17
C VAL A 21 -69.65 24.95 -64.40
N VAL A 22 -69.00 23.82 -64.63
CA VAL A 22 -68.11 23.60 -65.75
C VAL A 22 -68.79 22.70 -66.78
N ASP A 23 -68.85 23.17 -68.01
CA ASP A 23 -69.22 22.37 -69.18
C ASP A 23 -68.02 22.27 -70.12
N ALA A 24 -67.63 21.06 -70.49
CA ALA A 24 -66.46 20.83 -71.33
C ALA A 24 -66.64 21.39 -72.76
N ASP A 25 -67.88 21.61 -73.22
CA ASP A 25 -68.16 22.00 -74.61
C ASP A 25 -69.32 23.01 -74.70
N THR A 26 -69.09 24.16 -75.36
CA THR A 26 -69.93 25.38 -75.26
C THR A 26 -71.44 25.13 -75.43
N GLY A 27 -72.22 25.39 -74.37
CA GLY A 27 -73.65 25.65 -74.48
C GLY A 27 -74.59 25.09 -73.40
N GLY A 28 -74.12 24.35 -72.39
CA GLY A 28 -74.96 23.79 -71.31
C GLY A 28 -74.73 24.38 -69.91
N ALA A 29 -73.53 24.88 -69.61
CA ALA A 29 -73.17 25.39 -68.26
C ALA A 29 -74.07 26.53 -67.77
N GLU A 30 -74.40 27.52 -68.62
CA GLU A 30 -75.23 28.68 -68.22
C GLU A 30 -76.64 28.26 -67.81
N SER A 31 -77.22 27.27 -68.48
CA SER A 31 -78.55 26.76 -68.13
C SER A 31 -78.54 26.01 -66.80
N VAL A 32 -77.47 25.25 -66.52
CA VAL A 32 -77.33 24.49 -65.28
C VAL A 32 -77.01 25.43 -64.11
N ALA A 33 -76.16 26.44 -64.31
CA ALA A 33 -75.89 27.48 -63.32
C ALA A 33 -77.14 28.30 -62.99
N GLY A 34 -77.95 28.64 -64.00
CA GLY A 34 -79.25 29.29 -63.79
C GLY A 34 -80.18 28.47 -62.90
N GLU A 35 -80.30 27.17 -63.17
CA GLU A 35 -81.13 26.24 -62.39
C GLU A 35 -80.64 26.12 -60.93
N ILE A 36 -79.33 26.03 -60.72
CA ILE A 36 -78.72 25.94 -59.37
C ILE A 36 -78.98 27.23 -58.58
N THR A 37 -78.83 28.40 -59.22
CA THR A 37 -79.06 29.71 -58.58
C THR A 37 -80.54 29.92 -58.22
N GLU A 38 -81.47 29.36 -59.00
CA GLU A 38 -82.91 29.47 -58.73
C GLU A 38 -83.38 28.49 -57.65
N GLN A 39 -82.80 27.28 -57.59
CA GLN A 39 -83.28 26.22 -56.71
C GLN A 39 -82.53 26.10 -55.37
N ILE A 40 -81.27 26.55 -55.26
CA ILE A 40 -80.50 26.56 -54.01
C ILE A 40 -80.53 27.97 -53.41
N ASP A 41 -81.13 28.12 -52.23
CA ASP A 41 -81.35 29.43 -51.60
C ASP A 41 -80.02 30.07 -51.16
N GLY A 42 -79.64 31.17 -51.82
CA GLY A 42 -78.38 31.87 -51.57
C GLY A 42 -77.16 31.33 -52.32
N ALA A 43 -77.34 30.47 -53.33
CA ALA A 43 -76.24 30.01 -54.19
C ALA A 43 -75.85 31.05 -55.26
N GLU A 44 -74.54 31.25 -55.45
CA GLU A 44 -73.96 32.00 -56.56
C GLU A 44 -73.32 30.99 -57.53
N ALA A 45 -74.03 30.63 -58.60
CA ALA A 45 -73.51 29.70 -59.60
C ALA A 45 -72.89 30.44 -60.80
N GLU A 46 -71.60 30.25 -61.04
CA GLU A 46 -70.89 30.79 -62.21
C GLU A 46 -70.68 29.69 -63.27
N ALA A 47 -70.98 29.99 -64.53
CA ALA A 47 -70.84 29.05 -65.63
C ALA A 47 -69.55 29.32 -66.42
N VAL A 48 -68.72 28.29 -66.59
CA VAL A 48 -67.53 28.34 -67.45
C VAL A 48 -67.59 27.21 -68.46
N SER A 49 -67.44 27.56 -69.74
CA SER A 49 -67.39 26.60 -70.83
C SER A 49 -65.97 26.41 -71.35
N GLY A 50 -65.57 25.18 -71.61
CA GLY A 50 -64.27 24.84 -72.19
C GLY A 50 -63.21 24.48 -71.15
N PHE A 51 -62.57 23.34 -71.35
CA PHE A 51 -61.69 22.69 -70.38
C PHE A 51 -60.53 23.56 -69.85
N GLU A 52 -59.77 24.24 -70.72
CA GLU A 52 -58.66 25.10 -70.27
C GLU A 52 -59.14 26.33 -69.49
N GLN A 53 -60.25 26.94 -69.90
CA GLN A 53 -60.84 28.09 -69.21
C GLN A 53 -61.36 27.68 -67.83
N SER A 54 -61.94 26.49 -67.70
CA SER A 54 -62.36 25.93 -66.41
C SER A 54 -61.18 25.65 -65.48
N ARG A 55 -60.05 25.13 -65.99
CA ARG A 55 -58.82 24.94 -65.20
C ARG A 55 -58.21 26.26 -64.73
N GLU A 56 -58.18 27.27 -65.60
CA GLU A 56 -57.66 28.60 -65.23
C GLU A 56 -58.60 29.29 -64.24
N GLN A 57 -59.91 29.25 -64.46
CA GLN A 57 -60.90 29.81 -63.54
C GLN A 57 -60.79 29.15 -62.16
N LEU A 58 -60.65 27.84 -62.06
CA LEU A 58 -60.47 27.15 -60.77
C LEU A 58 -59.26 27.69 -59.97
N ARG A 59 -58.16 28.04 -60.65
CA ARG A 59 -56.96 28.60 -60.02
C ARG A 59 -57.10 30.07 -59.61
N THR A 60 -57.95 30.83 -60.30
CA THR A 60 -58.18 32.26 -60.02
C THR A 60 -59.39 32.52 -59.13
N THR A 61 -60.30 31.55 -59.01
CA THR A 61 -61.46 31.63 -58.13
C THR A 61 -60.98 31.63 -56.69
N GLY A 62 -61.57 32.51 -55.86
CA GLY A 62 -61.36 32.52 -54.42
C GLY A 62 -62.10 31.35 -53.76
N SER A 63 -62.82 31.57 -52.67
CA SER A 63 -63.63 30.53 -52.02
C SER A 63 -64.60 29.85 -53.01
N LEU A 64 -64.56 28.53 -53.11
CA LEU A 64 -65.48 27.71 -53.90
C LEU A 64 -66.07 26.61 -52.99
N ASP A 65 -67.39 26.48 -52.95
CA ASP A 65 -68.06 25.49 -52.09
C ASP A 65 -68.36 24.19 -52.86
N CYS A 66 -68.71 24.29 -54.15
CA CYS A 66 -68.92 23.12 -55.00
C CYS A 66 -68.53 23.34 -56.47
N LEU A 67 -67.89 22.34 -57.09
CA LEU A 67 -67.63 22.24 -58.52
C LEU A 67 -68.64 21.27 -59.15
N VAL A 68 -69.45 21.76 -60.09
CA VAL A 68 -70.37 20.91 -60.86
C VAL A 68 -69.79 20.71 -62.26
N CYS A 69 -69.46 19.47 -62.60
CA CYS A 69 -68.89 19.14 -63.92
C CYS A 69 -69.94 18.43 -64.77
N VAL A 70 -70.40 19.06 -65.85
CA VAL A 70 -71.41 18.51 -66.76
C VAL A 70 -70.73 17.94 -68.01
N THR A 71 -70.96 16.65 -68.29
CA THR A 71 -70.26 15.91 -69.35
C THR A 71 -71.21 15.37 -70.43
N ARG A 72 -70.70 15.18 -71.66
CA ARG A 72 -71.38 14.50 -72.78
C ARG A 72 -70.86 13.05 -72.93
N PRO A 73 -71.61 12.15 -73.61
CA PRO A 73 -71.31 10.72 -73.68
C PRO A 73 -69.94 10.32 -74.23
N ASP A 74 -69.24 11.21 -74.96
CA ASP A 74 -67.99 10.90 -75.68
C ASP A 74 -66.71 11.53 -75.03
N ASP A 75 -66.81 12.31 -73.94
CA ASP A 75 -65.70 13.11 -73.37
C ASP A 75 -65.23 12.62 -71.97
N GLY A 76 -64.87 11.35 -71.86
CA GLY A 76 -64.60 10.70 -70.57
C GLY A 76 -63.25 10.97 -69.90
N ILE A 77 -62.28 11.65 -70.53
CA ILE A 77 -60.88 11.66 -70.05
C ILE A 77 -60.42 13.01 -69.48
N ASP A 78 -60.90 14.15 -69.98
CA ASP A 78 -60.44 15.46 -69.49
C ASP A 78 -61.08 15.86 -68.15
N THR A 79 -62.28 15.38 -67.84
CA THR A 79 -63.08 15.82 -66.68
C THR A 79 -62.52 15.37 -65.32
N LEU A 80 -61.81 14.25 -65.25
CA LEU A 80 -61.11 13.82 -64.02
C LEU A 80 -59.87 14.67 -63.70
N ALA A 81 -59.25 15.29 -64.70
CA ALA A 81 -58.11 16.19 -64.46
C ALA A 81 -58.54 17.49 -63.74
N LEU A 82 -59.81 17.91 -63.85
CA LEU A 82 -60.34 19.02 -63.06
C LEU A 82 -60.45 18.68 -61.57
N GLN A 83 -60.74 17.42 -61.23
CA GLN A 83 -60.80 16.97 -59.82
C GLN A 83 -59.43 17.10 -59.14
N SER A 84 -58.36 16.74 -59.86
CA SER A 84 -57.00 16.89 -59.35
C SER A 84 -56.64 18.36 -59.12
N VAL A 85 -57.04 19.27 -60.02
CA VAL A 85 -56.81 20.71 -59.84
C VAL A 85 -57.63 21.26 -58.67
N LEU A 86 -58.89 20.83 -58.54
CA LEU A 86 -59.77 21.22 -57.44
C LEU A 86 -59.17 20.86 -56.07
N GLY A 87 -58.65 19.63 -55.93
CA GLY A 87 -58.00 19.19 -54.68
C GLY A 87 -56.74 19.99 -54.32
N GLU A 88 -56.02 20.53 -55.32
CA GLU A 88 -54.85 21.38 -55.09
C GLU A 88 -55.23 22.83 -54.73
N THR A 89 -56.25 23.39 -55.38
CA THR A 89 -56.58 24.83 -55.26
C THR A 89 -57.61 25.13 -54.18
N HIS A 90 -58.55 24.21 -53.96
CA HIS A 90 -59.70 24.36 -53.05
C HIS A 90 -59.92 23.06 -52.25
N PRO A 91 -58.98 22.70 -51.36
CA PRO A 91 -59.16 21.54 -50.48
C PRO A 91 -60.44 21.70 -49.63
N GLY A 92 -61.24 20.64 -49.54
CA GLY A 92 -62.56 20.67 -48.87
C GLY A 92 -63.74 21.14 -49.73
N CYS A 93 -63.49 21.56 -50.98
CA CYS A 93 -64.56 21.86 -51.93
C CYS A 93 -65.24 20.57 -52.44
N ALA A 94 -66.58 20.56 -52.47
CA ALA A 94 -67.30 19.44 -53.04
C ALA A 94 -67.19 19.40 -54.56
N SER A 95 -67.30 18.22 -55.15
CA SER A 95 -67.46 18.08 -56.59
C SER A 95 -68.59 17.13 -56.96
N VAL A 96 -69.45 17.57 -57.87
CA VAL A 96 -70.58 16.80 -58.37
C VAL A 96 -70.45 16.63 -59.88
N PHE A 97 -70.26 15.39 -60.31
CA PHE A 97 -70.07 15.08 -61.73
C PHE A 97 -71.39 14.59 -62.33
N VAL A 98 -71.76 15.13 -63.49
CA VAL A 98 -72.99 14.79 -64.20
C VAL A 98 -72.66 14.16 -65.56
N GLY A 99 -73.08 12.93 -65.83
CA GLY A 99 -72.69 12.22 -67.07
C GLY A 99 -73.56 11.02 -67.44
N GLY A 100 -73.54 10.62 -68.74
CA GLY A 100 -74.43 9.59 -69.29
C GLY A 100 -73.95 8.14 -69.20
N GLN A 101 -72.67 7.90 -68.87
CA GLN A 101 -72.13 6.55 -68.68
C GLN A 101 -72.02 6.20 -67.20
N THR A 102 -72.67 5.11 -66.79
CA THR A 102 -72.64 4.62 -65.40
C THR A 102 -71.24 4.20 -64.95
N ASP A 103 -70.40 3.71 -65.88
CA ASP A 103 -69.00 3.32 -65.61
C ASP A 103 -68.11 4.53 -65.27
N LEU A 104 -68.47 5.73 -65.77
CA LEU A 104 -67.77 6.98 -65.44
C LEU A 104 -68.08 7.41 -63.99
N GLY A 105 -69.26 7.08 -63.47
CA GLY A 105 -69.66 7.42 -62.10
C GLY A 105 -68.89 6.66 -61.04
N VAL A 106 -68.66 5.35 -61.24
CA VAL A 106 -67.82 4.56 -60.33
C VAL A 106 -66.39 5.06 -60.36
N THR A 107 -65.85 5.30 -61.56
CA THR A 107 -64.48 5.82 -61.74
C THR A 107 -64.31 7.22 -61.13
N ALA A 108 -65.29 8.11 -61.26
CA ALA A 108 -65.26 9.44 -60.69
C ALA A 108 -65.25 9.42 -59.15
N LEU A 109 -66.13 8.62 -58.53
CA LEU A 109 -66.16 8.45 -57.08
C LEU A 109 -64.84 7.85 -56.56
N GLU A 110 -64.24 6.89 -57.28
CA GLU A 110 -62.92 6.33 -56.94
C GLU A 110 -61.77 7.37 -57.01
N HIS A 111 -61.92 8.43 -57.83
CA HIS A 111 -60.94 9.51 -57.98
C HIS A 111 -61.26 10.74 -57.10
N GLY A 112 -62.08 10.55 -56.06
CA GLY A 112 -62.32 11.57 -55.04
C GLY A 112 -63.39 12.59 -55.39
N VAL A 113 -64.23 12.34 -56.41
CA VAL A 113 -65.41 13.15 -56.67
C VAL A 113 -66.44 12.93 -55.55
N THR A 114 -67.03 14.00 -55.04
CA THR A 114 -67.92 13.94 -53.86
C THR A 114 -69.28 13.30 -54.17
N ASP A 115 -69.80 13.53 -55.38
CA ASP A 115 -71.00 12.85 -55.85
C ASP A 115 -71.09 12.72 -57.37
N PHE A 116 -71.87 11.76 -57.85
CA PHE A 116 -72.16 11.56 -59.26
C PHE A 116 -73.68 11.54 -59.52
N VAL A 117 -74.11 12.24 -60.57
CA VAL A 117 -75.50 12.31 -61.02
C VAL A 117 -75.60 11.79 -62.46
N PRO A 118 -76.29 10.65 -62.70
CA PRO A 118 -76.46 10.12 -64.05
C PRO A 118 -77.36 11.02 -64.89
N ARG A 119 -76.89 11.38 -66.09
CA ARG A 119 -77.58 12.25 -67.05
C ARG A 119 -78.54 11.43 -67.91
N ASP A 120 -79.84 11.77 -67.89
CA ASP A 120 -80.84 11.16 -68.77
C ASP A 120 -81.31 12.10 -69.90
N ASP A 121 -81.72 11.51 -71.04
CA ASP A 121 -82.21 12.24 -72.23
C ASP A 121 -83.52 13.01 -71.97
N GLU A 122 -84.23 12.65 -70.89
CA GLU A 122 -85.50 13.23 -70.46
C GLU A 122 -85.32 14.46 -69.54
N GLY A 123 -84.07 14.79 -69.17
CA GLY A 123 -83.74 16.01 -68.41
C GLY A 123 -84.10 15.96 -66.92
N ARG A 124 -84.42 14.79 -66.36
CA ARG A 124 -84.83 14.66 -64.94
C ARG A 124 -83.68 14.85 -63.97
N TRP A 125 -82.44 14.66 -64.41
CA TRP A 125 -81.24 14.89 -63.61
C TRP A 125 -81.11 16.35 -63.12
N LEU A 126 -81.62 17.33 -63.87
CA LEU A 126 -81.63 18.74 -63.44
C LEU A 126 -82.45 18.95 -62.16
N SER A 127 -83.56 18.23 -61.98
CA SER A 127 -84.41 18.36 -60.80
C SER A 127 -83.87 17.73 -59.51
N VAL A 128 -82.84 16.89 -59.61
CA VAL A 128 -82.19 16.26 -58.44
C VAL A 128 -80.80 16.83 -58.16
N LEU A 129 -80.27 17.64 -59.07
CA LEU A 129 -78.92 18.18 -58.96
C LEU A 129 -78.74 19.13 -57.76
N PRO A 130 -79.69 20.03 -57.41
CA PRO A 130 -79.57 20.90 -56.24
C PRO A 130 -79.38 20.14 -54.92
N ASP A 131 -80.27 19.20 -54.61
CA ASP A 131 -80.19 18.37 -53.40
C ASP A 131 -78.86 17.60 -53.30
N ARG A 132 -78.32 17.17 -54.45
CA ARG A 132 -77.06 16.43 -54.54
C ARG A 132 -75.85 17.33 -54.30
N ILE A 133 -75.92 18.59 -54.73
CA ILE A 133 -74.90 19.61 -54.46
C ILE A 133 -74.87 19.97 -52.98
N GLU A 134 -76.01 20.22 -52.35
CA GLU A 134 -76.10 20.50 -50.91
C GLU A 134 -75.52 19.33 -50.10
N ALA A 135 -75.98 18.10 -50.38
CA ALA A 135 -75.51 16.91 -49.70
C ALA A 135 -74.02 16.59 -49.96
N ALA A 136 -73.48 16.98 -51.12
CA ALA A 136 -72.05 16.85 -51.42
C ALA A 136 -71.23 17.88 -50.64
N THR A 137 -71.68 19.14 -50.60
CA THR A 137 -71.00 20.25 -49.93
C THR A 137 -70.93 20.05 -48.43
N GLU A 138 -72.03 19.61 -47.80
CA GLU A 138 -72.04 19.27 -46.37
C GLU A 138 -71.06 18.14 -46.04
N ARG A 139 -70.94 17.13 -46.92
CA ARG A 139 -69.97 16.03 -46.74
C ARG A 139 -68.52 16.46 -46.90
N ALA A 140 -68.23 17.37 -47.84
CA ALA A 140 -66.87 17.81 -48.12
C ALA A 140 -66.33 18.79 -47.05
N THR A 141 -67.18 19.71 -46.57
CA THR A 141 -66.80 20.67 -45.51
C THR A 141 -66.64 19.99 -44.16
N GLY A 142 -67.58 19.11 -43.75
CA GLY A 142 -67.44 18.36 -42.50
C GLY A 142 -66.19 17.48 -42.45
N PHE A 143 -65.80 16.86 -43.57
CA PHE A 143 -64.59 16.03 -43.64
C PHE A 143 -63.29 16.84 -43.57
N HIS A 144 -63.27 18.06 -44.13
CA HIS A 144 -62.07 18.92 -44.14
C HIS A 144 -61.80 19.55 -42.78
N ASP A 145 -62.83 20.11 -42.14
CA ASP A 145 -62.71 20.77 -40.82
C ASP A 145 -62.26 19.77 -39.74
N ASP A 146 -62.80 18.54 -39.75
CA ASP A 146 -62.38 17.48 -38.82
C ASP A 146 -60.91 17.06 -39.06
N THR A 147 -60.47 17.00 -40.31
CA THR A 147 -59.08 16.63 -40.65
C THR A 147 -58.07 17.71 -40.22
N GLU A 148 -58.40 18.99 -40.41
CA GLU A 148 -57.54 20.12 -40.01
C GLU A 148 -57.41 20.22 -38.49
N ALA A 149 -58.52 20.06 -37.74
CA ALA A 149 -58.50 20.05 -36.29
C ALA A 149 -57.66 18.89 -35.72
N THR A 150 -57.75 17.68 -36.29
CA THR A 150 -56.92 16.55 -35.89
C THR A 150 -55.43 16.80 -36.17
N LEU A 151 -55.08 17.45 -37.28
CA LEU A 151 -53.69 17.79 -37.62
C LEU A 151 -53.10 18.86 -36.68
N GLU A 152 -53.87 19.86 -36.26
CA GLU A 152 -53.41 20.85 -35.27
C GLU A 152 -53.16 20.22 -33.90
N ALA A 153 -54.09 19.37 -33.44
CA ALA A 153 -53.92 18.61 -32.20
C ALA A 153 -52.73 17.63 -32.29
N LEU A 154 -52.45 17.08 -33.49
CA LEU A 154 -51.27 16.26 -33.75
C LEU A 154 -49.95 17.02 -33.59
N ASN A 155 -49.92 18.29 -33.99
CA ASN A 155 -48.74 19.13 -33.80
C ASN A 155 -48.52 19.49 -32.32
N GLU A 156 -49.59 19.72 -31.55
CA GLU A 156 -49.50 19.99 -30.11
C GLU A 156 -48.91 18.79 -29.36
N VAL A 157 -49.44 17.60 -29.58
CA VAL A 157 -48.97 16.40 -28.85
C VAL A 157 -47.62 15.89 -29.35
N THR A 158 -47.22 16.21 -30.58
CA THR A 158 -45.83 15.99 -31.01
C THR A 158 -44.85 16.74 -30.10
N ARG A 159 -45.19 17.94 -29.60
CA ARG A 159 -44.33 18.68 -28.67
C ARG A 159 -44.29 18.01 -27.31
N GLU A 160 -45.41 17.50 -26.83
CA GLU A 160 -45.49 16.77 -25.56
C GLU A 160 -44.71 15.45 -25.61
N LEU A 161 -44.80 14.71 -26.73
CA LEU A 161 -43.99 13.52 -26.97
C LEU A 161 -42.49 13.83 -26.93
N ILE A 162 -42.05 14.90 -27.59
CA ILE A 162 -40.63 15.34 -27.59
C ILE A 162 -40.18 15.81 -26.20
N ALA A 163 -41.08 16.42 -25.43
CA ALA A 163 -40.78 16.89 -24.09
C ALA A 163 -40.59 15.75 -23.07
N ALA A 164 -41.11 14.55 -23.34
CA ALA A 164 -40.93 13.39 -22.47
C ALA A 164 -39.45 13.08 -22.20
N ASP A 165 -39.15 12.73 -20.96
CA ASP A 165 -37.80 12.43 -20.47
C ASP A 165 -37.52 10.94 -20.49
N THR A 166 -38.56 10.11 -20.39
CA THR A 166 -38.43 8.65 -20.39
C THR A 166 -39.22 7.99 -21.49
N THR A 167 -38.75 6.82 -21.91
CA THR A 167 -39.46 5.99 -22.89
C THR A 167 -40.86 5.56 -22.41
N HIS A 168 -41.09 5.52 -21.09
CA HIS A 168 -42.40 5.27 -20.51
C HIS A 168 -43.35 6.47 -20.66
N GLU A 169 -42.87 7.69 -20.40
CA GLU A 169 -43.66 8.92 -20.61
C GLU A 169 -44.06 9.07 -22.08
N VAL A 170 -43.15 8.79 -23.02
CA VAL A 170 -43.48 8.75 -24.45
C VAL A 170 -44.63 7.79 -24.72
N ALA A 171 -44.63 6.61 -24.09
CA ALA A 171 -45.69 5.62 -24.25
C ALA A 171 -47.02 6.07 -23.64
N VAL A 172 -47.00 6.75 -22.49
CA VAL A 172 -48.18 7.35 -21.85
C VAL A 172 -48.81 8.38 -22.78
N VAL A 173 -48.03 9.38 -23.22
CA VAL A 173 -48.50 10.44 -24.11
C VAL A 173 -48.97 9.87 -25.45
N THR A 174 -48.27 8.89 -26.02
CA THR A 174 -48.69 8.22 -27.27
C THR A 174 -50.07 7.57 -27.12
N ASN A 175 -50.32 6.96 -25.97
CA ASN A 175 -51.56 6.25 -25.69
C ASN A 175 -52.73 7.21 -25.42
N GLU A 176 -52.49 8.27 -24.64
CA GLU A 176 -53.45 9.36 -24.40
C GLU A 176 -53.81 10.04 -25.72
N TYR A 177 -52.81 10.32 -26.57
CA TYR A 177 -53.03 10.92 -27.87
C TYR A 177 -53.89 10.07 -28.80
N ALA A 178 -53.62 8.77 -28.86
CA ALA A 178 -54.39 7.84 -29.67
C ALA A 178 -55.86 7.81 -29.22
N ASN A 179 -56.13 7.90 -27.91
CA ASN A 179 -57.48 7.90 -27.37
C ASN A 179 -58.21 9.24 -27.51
N ASP A 180 -57.59 10.32 -27.02
CA ASP A 180 -58.27 11.59 -26.80
C ASP A 180 -58.30 12.48 -28.04
N VAL A 181 -57.34 12.31 -28.96
CA VAL A 181 -57.24 13.12 -30.18
C VAL A 181 -57.65 12.35 -31.42
N LEU A 182 -57.14 11.13 -31.60
CA LEU A 182 -57.50 10.31 -32.76
C LEU A 182 -58.79 9.52 -32.56
N GLY A 183 -59.40 9.60 -31.37
CA GLY A 183 -60.68 8.96 -31.07
C GLY A 183 -60.59 7.44 -31.05
N PHE A 184 -59.41 6.87 -30.79
CA PHE A 184 -59.21 5.42 -30.71
C PHE A 184 -59.38 4.93 -29.27
N PRO A 185 -60.55 4.39 -28.89
CA PRO A 185 -60.85 4.05 -27.50
C PRO A 185 -59.94 2.98 -26.89
N ALA A 186 -59.47 2.07 -27.74
CA ALA A 186 -58.79 0.86 -27.33
C ALA A 186 -57.36 0.80 -27.86
N THR A 187 -56.45 1.46 -27.16
CA THR A 187 -55.05 1.62 -27.54
C THR A 187 -54.10 0.91 -26.57
N SER A 188 -52.98 0.40 -27.07
CA SER A 188 -51.88 -0.02 -26.19
C SER A 188 -50.53 0.13 -26.88
N VAL A 189 -49.53 0.58 -26.15
CA VAL A 189 -48.15 0.66 -26.62
C VAL A 189 -47.38 -0.54 -26.10
N ARG A 190 -46.75 -1.27 -27.03
CA ARG A 190 -45.87 -2.40 -26.71
C ARG A 190 -44.45 -2.07 -27.11
N ARG A 191 -43.51 -2.35 -26.20
CA ARG A 191 -42.08 -2.21 -26.44
C ARG A 191 -41.46 -3.55 -26.79
N TYR A 192 -40.53 -3.55 -27.72
CA TYR A 192 -39.73 -4.73 -28.02
C TYR A 192 -38.73 -4.99 -26.88
N ASN A 193 -38.80 -6.18 -26.31
CA ASN A 193 -37.80 -6.70 -25.40
C ASN A 193 -36.89 -7.67 -26.17
N PRO A 194 -35.61 -7.31 -26.41
CA PRO A 194 -34.68 -8.16 -27.15
C PRO A 194 -34.29 -9.43 -26.42
N GLU A 195 -34.33 -9.46 -25.08
CA GLU A 195 -33.96 -10.64 -24.28
C GLU A 195 -35.00 -11.76 -24.43
N ASN A 196 -36.27 -11.41 -24.40
CA ASN A 196 -37.39 -12.34 -24.53
C ASN A 196 -37.89 -12.50 -25.97
N HIS A 197 -37.30 -11.74 -26.91
CA HIS A 197 -37.71 -11.63 -28.31
C HIS A 197 -39.24 -11.40 -28.48
N ALA A 198 -39.82 -10.55 -27.62
CA ALA A 198 -41.26 -10.34 -27.54
C ALA A 198 -41.63 -8.86 -27.39
N LEU A 199 -42.86 -8.53 -27.78
CA LEU A 199 -43.48 -7.21 -27.61
C LEU A 199 -44.26 -7.19 -26.29
N GLU A 200 -43.67 -6.55 -25.30
CA GLU A 200 -44.17 -6.39 -23.94
C GLU A 200 -45.00 -5.11 -23.84
N VAL A 201 -46.13 -5.17 -23.14
CA VAL A 201 -46.96 -3.99 -22.96
C VAL A 201 -46.29 -3.04 -21.98
N ILE A 202 -46.17 -1.76 -22.36
CA ILE A 202 -45.63 -0.71 -21.50
C ILE A 202 -46.64 0.39 -21.19
N GLN A 203 -47.74 0.44 -21.95
CA GLN A 203 -48.89 1.31 -21.67
C GLN A 203 -50.18 0.75 -22.28
N ILE A 204 -51.31 0.87 -21.58
CA ILE A 204 -52.64 0.42 -22.02
C ILE A 204 -53.68 1.55 -21.82
N GLY A 205 -54.55 1.77 -22.79
CA GLY A 205 -55.71 2.67 -22.70
C GLY A 205 -56.88 2.10 -21.90
N ALA A 206 -57.68 2.98 -21.31
CA ALA A 206 -58.69 2.63 -20.31
C ALA A 206 -59.79 1.65 -20.79
N GLN A 207 -60.06 1.53 -22.10
CA GLN A 207 -61.11 0.63 -22.63
C GLN A 207 -60.60 -0.78 -23.00
N VAL A 208 -59.34 -1.09 -22.75
CA VAL A 208 -58.66 -2.31 -23.23
C VAL A 208 -58.60 -3.43 -22.18
N GLY A 209 -59.03 -3.14 -20.94
CA GLY A 209 -59.01 -4.04 -19.78
C GLY A 209 -57.89 -3.72 -18.78
N GLU A 210 -57.98 -4.25 -17.55
CA GLU A 210 -56.96 -4.04 -16.49
C GLU A 210 -55.59 -4.61 -16.91
N GLU A 211 -54.54 -3.92 -16.46
CA GLU A 211 -53.11 -3.98 -16.83
C GLU A 211 -52.42 -5.37 -16.75
N THR A 212 -53.10 -6.41 -16.28
CA THR A 212 -52.47 -7.64 -15.77
C THR A 212 -52.70 -8.92 -16.58
N ASP A 213 -53.50 -8.91 -17.65
CA ASP A 213 -53.87 -10.16 -18.37
C ASP A 213 -53.40 -10.26 -19.83
N ARG A 214 -52.61 -9.31 -20.34
CA ARG A 214 -52.13 -9.35 -21.74
C ARG A 214 -50.71 -9.91 -21.84
N PRO A 215 -50.50 -11.12 -22.41
CA PRO A 215 -49.18 -11.72 -22.48
C PRO A 215 -48.23 -10.93 -23.40
N PRO A 216 -46.90 -11.09 -23.22
CA PRO A 216 -45.93 -10.64 -24.21
C PRO A 216 -46.14 -11.41 -25.51
N TYR A 217 -46.15 -10.70 -26.63
CA TYR A 217 -46.35 -11.34 -27.94
C TYR A 217 -45.01 -11.64 -28.61
N PRO A 218 -44.73 -12.89 -28.99
CA PRO A 218 -43.56 -13.20 -29.80
C PRO A 218 -43.59 -12.38 -31.09
N VAL A 219 -42.41 -11.95 -31.53
CA VAL A 219 -42.23 -11.18 -32.77
C VAL A 219 -42.47 -12.03 -34.04
N ASP A 220 -42.76 -13.33 -33.87
CA ASP A 220 -43.10 -14.28 -34.93
C ASP A 220 -44.47 -13.99 -35.59
N ASP A 221 -45.41 -14.94 -35.60
CA ASP A 221 -46.62 -14.85 -36.43
C ASP A 221 -47.76 -14.01 -35.81
N SER A 222 -47.53 -13.40 -34.65
CA SER A 222 -48.49 -12.48 -34.06
C SER A 222 -48.69 -11.25 -34.98
N PRO A 223 -49.90 -10.68 -35.04
CA PRO A 223 -50.17 -9.47 -35.83
C PRO A 223 -49.25 -8.29 -35.45
N HIS A 224 -48.99 -8.13 -34.15
CA HIS A 224 -48.02 -7.19 -33.59
C HIS A 224 -46.59 -7.45 -34.09
N GLY A 225 -46.13 -8.71 -34.04
CA GLY A 225 -44.81 -9.12 -34.53
C GLY A 225 -44.65 -8.96 -36.04
N LYS A 226 -45.73 -9.18 -36.81
CA LYS A 226 -45.76 -8.92 -38.26
C LYS A 226 -45.62 -7.42 -38.56
N ALA A 227 -46.34 -6.56 -37.86
CA ALA A 227 -46.23 -5.11 -38.03
C ALA A 227 -44.82 -4.61 -37.68
N PHE A 228 -44.29 -5.05 -36.53
CA PHE A 228 -42.94 -4.71 -36.09
C PHE A 228 -41.86 -5.15 -37.10
N ARG A 229 -41.90 -6.40 -37.59
CA ARG A 229 -40.89 -6.91 -38.54
C ARG A 229 -40.99 -6.29 -39.92
N ARG A 230 -42.20 -6.00 -40.40
CA ARG A 230 -42.42 -5.45 -41.74
C ARG A 230 -42.15 -3.94 -41.80
N GLY A 231 -42.29 -3.24 -40.67
CA GLY A 231 -42.21 -1.78 -40.65
C GLY A 231 -43.41 -1.10 -41.32
N GLU A 232 -44.50 -1.83 -41.52
CA GLU A 232 -45.75 -1.35 -42.14
C GLU A 232 -46.93 -1.69 -41.22
N PRO A 233 -48.01 -0.88 -41.20
CA PRO A 233 -49.20 -1.20 -40.44
C PRO A 233 -49.81 -2.55 -40.85
N VAL A 234 -50.17 -3.37 -39.87
CA VAL A 234 -50.94 -4.60 -40.10
C VAL A 234 -52.35 -4.37 -39.62
N ILE A 235 -53.32 -4.64 -40.49
CA ILE A 235 -54.75 -4.50 -40.19
C ILE A 235 -55.37 -5.90 -40.21
N ASP A 236 -55.94 -6.30 -39.09
CA ASP A 236 -56.72 -7.52 -38.97
C ASP A 236 -58.21 -7.17 -38.93
N ASP A 237 -58.97 -7.75 -39.85
CA ASP A 237 -60.43 -7.72 -39.83
C ASP A 237 -60.95 -8.90 -38.99
N LEU A 238 -61.60 -8.60 -37.88
CA LEU A 238 -62.03 -9.57 -36.87
C LEU A 238 -63.55 -9.80 -36.90
N ARG A 239 -64.26 -9.17 -37.85
CA ARG A 239 -65.71 -9.32 -38.01
C ARG A 239 -66.08 -10.77 -38.32
N GLY A 240 -66.81 -11.39 -37.39
CA GLY A 240 -67.28 -12.77 -37.53
C GLY A 240 -66.24 -13.84 -37.18
N VAL A 241 -65.15 -13.47 -36.52
CA VAL A 241 -64.18 -14.42 -35.95
C VAL A 241 -64.64 -14.79 -34.54
N GLU A 242 -65.06 -16.04 -34.34
CA GLU A 242 -65.63 -16.53 -33.07
C GLU A 242 -64.63 -17.30 -32.18
N ASP A 243 -63.37 -17.46 -32.62
CA ASP A 243 -62.31 -18.21 -31.92
C ASP A 243 -60.94 -17.57 -32.25
N ASP A 244 -60.70 -16.36 -31.71
CA ASP A 244 -59.46 -15.62 -31.92
C ASP A 244 -58.43 -15.96 -30.83
N ALA A 245 -57.25 -16.41 -31.26
CA ALA A 245 -56.16 -16.86 -30.37
C ALA A 245 -55.55 -15.76 -29.47
N PHE A 246 -56.03 -14.52 -29.57
CA PHE A 246 -55.57 -13.35 -28.82
C PHE A 246 -56.71 -12.67 -28.05
N ASP A 247 -57.87 -13.33 -27.89
CA ASP A 247 -59.05 -12.85 -27.17
C ASP A 247 -59.56 -11.47 -27.65
N ARG A 248 -59.49 -11.23 -28.96
CA ARG A 248 -59.89 -9.95 -29.59
C ARG A 248 -61.34 -9.90 -30.07
N GLU A 249 -62.19 -10.81 -29.58
CA GLU A 249 -63.60 -10.98 -30.00
C GLU A 249 -64.46 -9.72 -29.83
N VAL A 250 -64.03 -8.81 -28.94
CA VAL A 250 -64.67 -7.51 -28.69
C VAL A 250 -64.39 -6.46 -29.76
N PHE A 251 -63.41 -6.70 -30.64
CA PHE A 251 -63.02 -5.77 -31.69
C PHE A 251 -63.54 -6.22 -33.05
N THR A 252 -64.04 -5.26 -33.82
CA THR A 252 -64.42 -5.47 -35.23
C THR A 252 -63.19 -5.38 -36.14
N GLN A 253 -62.24 -4.50 -35.83
CA GLN A 253 -61.00 -4.37 -36.56
C GLN A 253 -59.87 -3.95 -35.62
N CYS A 254 -58.67 -4.49 -35.85
CA CYS A 254 -57.46 -4.06 -35.14
C CYS A 254 -56.40 -3.59 -36.13
N MET A 255 -55.67 -2.57 -35.76
CA MET A 255 -54.48 -2.08 -36.47
C MET A 255 -53.28 -2.09 -35.53
N TYR A 256 -52.15 -2.51 -36.08
CA TYR A 256 -50.87 -2.57 -35.40
C TYR A 256 -49.89 -1.72 -36.18
N VAL A 257 -49.45 -0.62 -35.59
CA VAL A 257 -48.58 0.36 -36.24
C VAL A 257 -47.19 0.29 -35.61
N PRO A 258 -46.12 0.06 -36.37
CA PRO A 258 -44.77 -0.02 -35.82
C PRO A 258 -44.22 1.33 -35.42
N ILE A 259 -43.58 1.40 -34.26
CA ILE A 259 -42.84 2.55 -33.72
C ILE A 259 -41.34 2.33 -34.00
N GLY A 260 -40.98 2.01 -35.25
CA GLY A 260 -39.62 1.61 -35.61
C GLY A 260 -39.13 0.38 -34.84
N GLU A 261 -37.90 0.45 -34.31
CA GLU A 261 -37.29 -0.64 -33.52
C GLU A 261 -37.80 -0.73 -32.08
N TYR A 262 -38.55 0.28 -31.62
CA TYR A 262 -39.01 0.36 -30.24
C TYR A 262 -40.21 -0.53 -29.96
N GLY A 263 -41.06 -0.81 -30.95
CA GLY A 263 -42.19 -1.71 -30.78
C GLY A 263 -43.39 -1.33 -31.63
N THR A 264 -44.60 -1.40 -31.08
CA THR A 264 -45.85 -1.19 -31.82
C THR A 264 -46.92 -0.48 -31.01
N ILE A 265 -47.69 0.40 -31.65
CA ILE A 265 -48.99 0.87 -31.18
C ILE A 265 -50.05 -0.12 -31.67
N SER A 266 -50.90 -0.58 -30.77
CA SER A 266 -52.04 -1.42 -31.07
C SER A 266 -53.31 -0.59 -30.92
N ILE A 267 -54.18 -0.64 -31.92
CA ILE A 267 -55.42 0.13 -31.97
C ILE A 267 -56.55 -0.83 -32.30
N GLY A 268 -57.54 -0.95 -31.41
CA GLY A 268 -58.75 -1.74 -31.62
C GLY A 268 -59.97 -0.85 -31.81
N LEU A 269 -60.84 -1.22 -32.75
CA LEU A 269 -62.18 -0.63 -32.89
C LEU A 269 -63.23 -1.65 -32.44
N THR A 270 -64.13 -1.24 -31.55
CA THR A 270 -65.27 -2.06 -31.11
C THR A 270 -66.44 -1.99 -32.09
N GLU A 271 -66.56 -0.90 -32.84
CA GLU A 271 -67.55 -0.68 -33.89
C GLU A 271 -66.94 0.10 -35.06
N GLY A 272 -67.41 -0.14 -36.29
CA GLY A 272 -66.96 0.59 -37.49
C GLY A 272 -65.86 -0.09 -38.31
N THR A 273 -65.27 0.65 -39.26
CA THR A 273 -64.12 0.23 -40.08
C THR A 273 -63.12 1.36 -40.16
N LEU A 274 -61.84 1.05 -40.01
CA LEU A 274 -60.72 1.96 -40.23
C LEU A 274 -60.76 2.51 -41.65
N SER A 275 -60.85 3.81 -41.75
CA SER A 275 -60.70 4.53 -43.01
C SER A 275 -59.22 4.62 -43.41
N THR A 276 -58.96 4.99 -44.65
CA THR A 276 -57.59 5.31 -45.11
C THR A 276 -56.97 6.47 -44.34
N LEU A 277 -57.79 7.36 -43.77
CA LEU A 277 -57.34 8.50 -43.00
C LEU A 277 -56.91 8.09 -41.57
N ASP A 278 -57.65 7.18 -40.93
CA ASP A 278 -57.33 6.64 -39.59
C ASP A 278 -55.96 5.94 -39.59
N ILE A 279 -55.68 5.16 -40.64
CA ILE A 279 -54.40 4.48 -40.82
C ILE A 279 -53.27 5.50 -40.92
N LYS A 280 -53.43 6.54 -41.75
CA LYS A 280 -52.43 7.60 -41.90
C LYS A 280 -52.19 8.37 -40.62
N PHE A 281 -53.22 8.71 -39.86
CA PHE A 281 -53.04 9.41 -38.58
C PHE A 281 -52.31 8.56 -37.55
N ALA A 282 -52.63 7.26 -37.47
CA ALA A 282 -51.91 6.34 -36.60
C ALA A 282 -50.45 6.13 -37.02
N GLU A 283 -50.16 6.10 -38.33
CA GLU A 283 -48.77 6.10 -38.85
C GLU A 283 -48.01 7.36 -38.45
N ILE A 284 -48.63 8.54 -38.55
CA ILE A 284 -48.00 9.80 -38.13
C ILE A 284 -47.71 9.78 -36.62
N LEU A 285 -48.69 9.37 -35.80
CA LEU A 285 -48.49 9.19 -34.36
C LEU A 285 -47.33 8.23 -34.06
N ALA A 286 -47.30 7.07 -34.71
CA ALA A 286 -46.24 6.09 -34.49
C ALA A 286 -44.85 6.63 -34.88
N ASN A 287 -44.76 7.44 -35.94
CA ASN A 287 -43.50 8.08 -36.30
C ASN A 287 -43.09 9.19 -35.30
N ASN A 288 -44.04 9.98 -34.80
CA ASN A 288 -43.75 10.99 -33.77
C ASN A 288 -43.33 10.33 -32.46
N ALA A 289 -44.03 9.27 -32.05
CA ALA A 289 -43.65 8.43 -30.92
C ALA A 289 -42.25 7.85 -31.13
N ARG A 290 -41.92 7.33 -32.33
CA ARG A 290 -40.59 6.79 -32.64
C ARG A 290 -39.47 7.83 -32.42
N VAL A 291 -39.65 9.05 -32.93
CA VAL A 291 -38.69 10.15 -32.73
C VAL A 291 -38.56 10.49 -31.24
N ALA A 292 -39.67 10.54 -30.51
CA ALA A 292 -39.66 10.78 -29.08
C ALA A 292 -38.99 9.64 -28.28
N PHE A 293 -39.18 8.38 -28.68
CA PHE A 293 -38.47 7.23 -28.11
C PHE A 293 -36.95 7.32 -28.37
N ASP A 294 -36.53 7.74 -29.57
CA ASP A 294 -35.11 7.99 -29.88
C ASP A 294 -34.53 9.05 -28.93
N GLU A 295 -35.25 10.15 -28.74
CA GLU A 295 -34.81 11.28 -27.91
C GLU A 295 -34.78 10.92 -26.41
N ALA A 296 -35.84 10.31 -25.89
CA ALA A 296 -35.91 9.87 -24.50
C ALA A 296 -34.83 8.83 -24.18
N THR A 297 -34.55 7.89 -25.10
CA THR A 297 -33.46 6.91 -24.91
C THR A 297 -32.10 7.61 -24.84
N GLN A 298 -31.85 8.62 -25.68
CA GLN A 298 -30.61 9.40 -25.64
C GLN A 298 -30.49 10.21 -24.33
N LYS A 299 -31.60 10.81 -23.85
CA LYS A 299 -31.65 11.54 -22.56
C LYS A 299 -31.32 10.61 -21.39
N GLU A 300 -31.91 9.43 -21.34
CA GLU A 300 -31.64 8.40 -20.32
C GLU A 300 -30.16 7.99 -20.33
N GLN A 301 -29.60 7.66 -21.50
CA GLN A 301 -28.19 7.27 -21.65
C GLN A 301 -27.21 8.38 -21.23
N LEU A 302 -27.50 9.63 -21.61
CA LEU A 302 -26.70 10.78 -21.22
C LEU A 302 -26.73 10.98 -19.70
N SER A 303 -27.90 10.84 -19.06
CA SER A 303 -28.06 10.94 -17.60
C SER A 303 -27.22 9.91 -16.85
N THR A 304 -27.26 8.65 -17.31
CA THR A 304 -26.43 7.57 -16.73
C THR A 304 -24.95 7.90 -16.90
N THR A 305 -24.53 8.32 -18.09
CA THR A 305 -23.12 8.66 -18.38
C THR A 305 -22.63 9.82 -17.51
N LEU A 306 -23.43 10.88 -17.33
CA LEU A 306 -23.09 12.02 -16.47
C LEU A 306 -22.94 11.60 -15.00
N THR A 307 -23.80 10.69 -14.53
CA THR A 307 -23.72 10.14 -13.16
C THR A 307 -22.44 9.30 -12.97
N GLU A 308 -22.09 8.46 -13.96
CA GLU A 308 -20.85 7.69 -13.94
C GLU A 308 -19.61 8.60 -13.98
N ILE A 309 -19.64 9.68 -14.77
CA ILE A 309 -18.57 10.68 -14.84
C ILE A 309 -18.40 11.40 -13.49
N ASP A 310 -19.48 11.84 -12.83
CA ASP A 310 -19.41 12.49 -11.51
C ASP A 310 -18.85 11.53 -10.44
N ALA A 311 -19.30 10.27 -10.44
CA ALA A 311 -18.79 9.25 -9.53
C ALA A 311 -17.29 8.99 -9.76
N PHE A 312 -16.86 8.84 -11.02
CA PHE A 312 -15.46 8.64 -11.37
C PHE A 312 -14.61 9.87 -10.99
N ALA A 313 -15.08 11.08 -11.30
CA ALA A 313 -14.40 12.32 -10.94
C ALA A 313 -14.24 12.45 -9.42
N THR A 314 -15.28 12.13 -8.65
CA THR A 314 -15.23 12.12 -7.18
C THR A 314 -14.17 11.15 -6.68
N GLN A 315 -14.14 9.93 -7.21
CA GLN A 315 -13.11 8.94 -6.84
C GLN A 315 -11.69 9.42 -7.17
N VAL A 316 -11.49 10.10 -8.30
CA VAL A 316 -10.17 10.66 -8.67
C VAL A 316 -9.76 11.78 -7.72
N VAL A 317 -10.68 12.66 -7.30
CA VAL A 317 -10.39 13.70 -6.29
C VAL A 317 -9.96 13.07 -4.97
N GLU A 318 -10.75 12.12 -4.44
CA GLU A 318 -10.44 11.44 -3.18
C GLU A 318 -9.09 10.70 -3.23
N THR A 319 -8.81 10.04 -4.37
CA THR A 319 -7.53 9.35 -4.58
C THR A 319 -6.36 10.34 -4.66
N SER A 320 -6.56 11.49 -5.31
CA SER A 320 -5.52 12.52 -5.42
C SER A 320 -5.18 13.13 -4.05
N GLU A 321 -6.19 13.38 -3.21
CA GLU A 321 -6.00 13.84 -1.83
C GLU A 321 -5.27 12.80 -0.97
N ALA A 322 -5.63 11.52 -1.11
CA ALA A 322 -4.96 10.43 -0.42
C ALA A 322 -3.48 10.30 -0.84
N VAL A 323 -3.19 10.45 -2.15
CA VAL A 323 -1.81 10.48 -2.65
C VAL A 323 -1.05 11.67 -2.09
N HIS A 324 -1.63 12.87 -2.09
CA HIS A 324 -1.00 14.06 -1.54
C HIS A 324 -0.59 13.88 -0.06
N SER A 325 -1.51 13.34 0.76
CA SER A 325 -1.22 13.02 2.15
C SER A 325 -0.09 11.99 2.29
N ALA A 326 -0.12 10.91 1.51
CA ALA A 326 0.91 9.87 1.56
C ALA A 326 2.29 10.40 1.14
N VAL A 327 2.35 11.29 0.15
CA VAL A 327 3.60 11.91 -0.31
C VAL A 327 4.18 12.86 0.74
N THR A 328 3.31 13.59 1.46
CA THR A 328 3.73 14.43 2.60
C THR A 328 4.36 13.58 3.70
N ASP A 329 3.73 12.46 4.08
CA ASP A 329 4.27 11.53 5.06
C ASP A 329 5.63 10.95 4.64
N VAL A 330 5.81 10.68 3.34
CA VAL A 330 7.08 10.22 2.77
C VAL A 330 8.15 11.32 2.82
N ALA A 331 7.80 12.57 2.52
CA ALA A 331 8.72 13.70 2.63
C ALA A 331 9.23 13.87 4.07
N GLU A 332 8.33 13.86 5.06
CA GLU A 332 8.70 13.93 6.49
C GLU A 332 9.52 12.70 6.93
N ALA A 333 9.26 11.52 6.36
CA ALA A 333 10.07 10.34 6.63
C ALA A 333 11.48 10.47 6.07
N ASN A 334 11.64 11.07 4.89
CA ASN A 334 12.95 11.31 4.28
C ASN A 334 13.78 12.32 5.06
N GLU A 335 13.19 13.40 5.55
CA GLU A 335 13.88 14.35 6.43
C GLU A 335 14.44 13.63 7.67
N ARG A 336 13.64 12.77 8.30
CA ARG A 336 14.10 11.96 9.44
C ARG A 336 15.21 10.96 9.08
N VAL A 337 15.23 10.46 7.85
CA VAL A 337 16.33 9.60 7.36
C VAL A 337 17.62 10.40 7.19
N VAL A 338 17.53 11.63 6.68
CA VAL A 338 18.70 12.53 6.57
C VAL A 338 19.25 12.86 7.96
N ASP A 339 18.40 13.26 8.90
CA ASP A 339 18.82 13.56 10.28
C ASP A 339 19.49 12.34 10.93
N ALA A 340 18.89 11.15 10.78
CA ALA A 340 19.46 9.92 11.32
C ALA A 340 20.79 9.54 10.65
N ALA A 341 20.96 9.86 9.36
CA ALA A 341 22.22 9.65 8.66
C ALA A 341 23.30 10.60 9.18
N ASP A 342 22.98 11.89 9.39
CA ASP A 342 23.91 12.85 9.98
C ASP A 342 24.39 12.42 11.38
N ASP A 343 23.46 11.94 12.22
CA ASP A 343 23.79 11.41 13.55
C ASP A 343 24.70 10.17 13.48
N ILE A 344 24.43 9.25 12.55
CA ILE A 344 25.27 8.06 12.35
C ILE A 344 26.67 8.46 11.84
N SER A 345 26.76 9.44 10.94
CA SER A 345 28.04 9.91 10.41
C SER A 345 28.87 10.57 11.52
N ALA A 346 28.26 11.44 12.32
CA ALA A 346 28.92 12.04 13.48
C ALA A 346 29.40 10.99 14.50
N GLY A 347 28.58 9.96 14.74
CA GLY A 347 28.96 8.83 15.59
C GLY A 347 30.12 8.01 15.01
N ALA A 348 30.18 7.82 13.69
CA ALA A 348 31.29 7.15 13.02
C ALA A 348 32.60 7.94 13.11
N ASP A 349 32.54 9.27 12.99
CA ASP A 349 33.69 10.17 13.17
C ASP A 349 34.21 10.15 14.62
N GLU A 350 33.31 10.22 15.61
CA GLU A 350 33.66 10.09 17.02
C GLU A 350 34.30 8.72 17.30
N GLN A 351 33.73 7.65 16.75
CA GLN A 351 34.31 6.32 16.87
C GLN A 351 35.71 6.24 16.25
N SER A 352 35.95 6.89 15.10
CA SER A 352 37.27 6.94 14.48
C SER A 352 38.30 7.64 15.39
N ALA A 353 37.92 8.72 16.08
CA ALA A 353 38.80 9.40 17.03
C ALA A 353 39.13 8.51 18.24
N LEU A 354 38.12 7.84 18.81
CA LEU A 354 38.33 6.92 19.94
C LEU A 354 39.22 5.72 19.58
N LEU A 355 39.16 5.24 18.34
CA LEU A 355 40.01 4.15 17.87
C LEU A 355 41.46 4.59 17.66
N GLN A 356 41.68 5.85 17.27
CA GLN A 356 43.02 6.42 17.23
C GLN A 356 43.63 6.46 18.64
N ASP A 357 42.88 6.94 19.64
CA ASP A 357 43.31 6.93 21.04
C ASP A 357 43.59 5.49 21.53
N ALA A 358 42.73 4.53 21.16
CA ALA A 358 42.93 3.13 21.51
C ALA A 358 44.22 2.54 20.91
N THR A 359 44.56 2.95 19.68
CA THR A 359 45.81 2.53 19.01
C THR A 359 47.02 3.04 19.79
N GLU A 360 47.04 4.32 20.18
CA GLU A 360 48.11 4.91 20.99
C GLU A 360 48.26 4.22 22.35
N GLU A 361 47.15 3.83 22.98
CA GLU A 361 47.15 3.08 24.24
C GLU A 361 47.70 1.65 24.04
N THR A 362 47.38 0.98 22.94
CA THR A 362 47.93 -0.35 22.63
C THR A 362 49.44 -0.32 22.37
N GLU A 363 49.95 0.71 21.69
CA GLU A 363 51.39 0.94 21.53
C GLU A 363 52.07 1.14 22.89
N THR A 364 51.47 1.97 23.74
CA THR A 364 51.95 2.20 25.11
C THR A 364 51.99 0.92 25.94
N LEU A 365 50.96 0.07 25.81
CA LEU A 365 50.92 -1.23 26.48
C LEU A 365 52.01 -2.18 26.00
N LEU A 366 52.29 -2.21 24.69
CA LEU A 366 53.40 -3.01 24.14
C LEU A 366 54.75 -2.56 24.70
N ASP A 367 54.97 -1.25 24.84
CA ASP A 367 56.17 -0.69 25.45
C ASP A 367 56.31 -1.09 26.93
N VAL A 368 55.21 -1.05 27.69
CA VAL A 368 55.20 -1.51 29.10
C VAL A 368 55.49 -3.01 29.19
N VAL A 369 54.90 -3.82 28.32
CA VAL A 369 55.17 -5.27 28.26
C VAL A 369 56.64 -5.53 27.95
N GLY A 370 57.24 -4.78 27.02
CA GLY A 370 58.67 -4.85 26.72
C GLY A 370 59.55 -4.48 27.91
N GLN A 371 59.17 -3.45 28.68
CA GLN A 371 59.88 -3.07 29.92
C GLN A 371 59.80 -4.15 31.00
N ILE A 372 58.66 -4.81 31.16
CA ILE A 372 58.51 -5.91 32.12
C ILE A 372 59.36 -7.11 31.70
N ALA A 373 59.44 -7.42 30.40
CA ALA A 373 60.33 -8.46 29.89
C ALA A 373 61.79 -8.19 30.26
N ALA A 374 62.28 -6.97 30.00
CA ALA A 374 63.65 -6.58 30.34
C ALA A 374 63.92 -6.64 31.85
N LEU A 375 62.96 -6.21 32.67
CA LEU A 375 63.08 -6.31 34.13
C LEU A 375 63.12 -7.78 34.60
N ALA A 376 62.35 -8.66 33.96
CA ALA A 376 62.38 -10.09 34.27
C ALA A 376 63.74 -10.71 33.94
N ASP A 377 64.33 -10.36 32.79
CA ASP A 377 65.69 -10.78 32.40
C ASP A 377 66.73 -10.27 33.41
N ASP A 378 66.66 -9.00 33.84
CA ASP A 378 67.57 -8.43 34.84
C ASP A 378 67.48 -9.19 36.18
N VAL A 379 66.25 -9.55 36.62
CA VAL A 379 66.05 -10.33 37.85
C VAL A 379 66.55 -11.78 37.69
N ALA A 380 66.43 -12.38 36.50
CA ALA A 380 67.00 -13.70 36.22
C ALA A 380 68.52 -13.69 36.36
N ASP A 381 69.19 -12.71 35.75
CA ASP A 381 70.64 -12.55 35.82
C ASP A 381 71.12 -12.34 37.26
N GLN A 382 70.43 -11.50 38.03
CA GLN A 382 70.78 -11.26 39.43
C GLN A 382 70.50 -12.47 40.35
N SER A 383 69.49 -13.28 40.02
CA SER A 383 69.21 -14.54 40.71
C SER A 383 70.34 -15.54 40.45
N GLN A 384 70.80 -15.65 39.21
CA GLN A 384 71.93 -16.51 38.85
C GLN A 384 73.23 -16.11 39.56
N GLU A 385 73.54 -14.81 39.63
CA GLU A 385 74.71 -14.33 40.40
C GLU A 385 74.58 -14.67 41.89
N SER A 386 73.39 -14.49 42.47
CA SER A 386 73.11 -14.82 43.87
C SER A 386 73.29 -16.31 44.17
N ARG A 387 72.89 -17.17 43.23
CA ARG A 387 73.09 -18.63 43.31
C ARG A 387 74.57 -18.99 43.37
N ASP A 388 75.36 -18.42 42.47
CA ASP A 388 76.80 -18.66 42.38
C ASP A 388 77.53 -18.17 43.65
N LEU A 389 77.13 -17.02 44.19
CA LEU A 389 77.66 -16.49 45.45
C LEU A 389 77.31 -17.40 46.63
N ALA A 390 76.08 -17.87 46.73
CA ALA A 390 75.65 -18.78 47.79
C ALA A 390 76.38 -20.13 47.72
N GLU A 391 76.56 -20.70 46.52
CA GLU A 391 77.33 -21.94 46.32
C GLU A 391 78.81 -21.79 46.67
N LYS A 392 79.42 -20.66 46.30
CA LYS A 392 80.80 -20.34 46.68
C LYS A 392 80.92 -20.12 48.19
N GLY A 393 79.94 -19.47 48.81
CA GLY A 393 79.85 -19.31 50.26
C GLY A 393 79.77 -20.66 50.97
N ASN A 394 78.91 -21.55 50.48
CA ASN A 394 78.68 -22.87 51.06
C ASN A 394 79.96 -23.72 51.03
N ARG A 395 80.65 -23.77 49.86
CA ARG A 395 81.95 -24.44 49.73
C ARG A 395 83.01 -23.90 50.71
N ARG A 396 83.07 -22.59 50.92
CA ARG A 396 84.02 -21.96 51.86
C ARG A 396 83.67 -22.27 53.31
N ALA A 397 82.39 -22.26 53.66
CA ALA A 397 81.93 -22.62 54.99
C ALA A 397 82.22 -24.10 55.29
N GLN A 398 81.98 -25.00 54.33
CA GLN A 398 82.35 -26.42 54.48
C GLN A 398 83.86 -26.61 54.70
N THR A 399 84.69 -25.90 53.95
CA THR A 399 86.16 -25.94 54.16
C THR A 399 86.54 -25.46 55.57
N ALA A 400 85.80 -24.49 56.12
CA ALA A 400 86.04 -24.00 57.48
C ALA A 400 85.58 -25.01 58.55
N VAL A 401 84.49 -25.75 58.31
CA VAL A 401 84.08 -26.88 59.16
C VAL A 401 85.19 -27.93 59.20
N ASP A 402 85.68 -28.38 58.04
CA ASP A 402 86.76 -29.37 57.94
C ASP A 402 88.02 -28.87 58.68
N SER A 403 88.35 -27.58 58.56
CA SER A 403 89.49 -26.98 59.27
C SER A 403 89.29 -26.96 60.79
N MET A 404 88.07 -26.74 61.29
CA MET A 404 87.79 -26.78 62.72
C MET A 404 87.85 -28.20 63.27
N GLU A 405 87.44 -29.21 62.50
CA GLU A 405 87.60 -30.62 62.86
C GLU A 405 89.09 -31.00 62.96
N ASP A 406 89.92 -30.55 62.01
CA ASP A 406 91.37 -30.76 62.05
C ASP A 406 92.02 -30.10 63.29
N ILE A 407 91.61 -28.87 63.63
CA ILE A 407 92.10 -28.17 64.83
C ILE A 407 91.65 -28.92 66.09
N ARG A 408 90.39 -29.37 66.14
CA ARG A 408 89.87 -30.18 67.26
C ARG A 408 90.72 -31.42 67.49
N ALA A 409 91.03 -32.17 66.43
CA ALA A 409 91.87 -33.37 66.52
C ALA A 409 93.28 -33.07 67.04
N GLN A 410 93.87 -31.93 66.65
CA GLN A 410 95.16 -31.47 67.16
C GLN A 410 95.09 -31.12 68.65
N VAL A 411 94.04 -30.42 69.09
CA VAL A 411 93.83 -30.09 70.51
C VAL A 411 93.60 -31.34 71.35
N ASP A 412 92.82 -32.30 70.87
CA ASP A 412 92.61 -33.59 71.55
C ASP A 412 93.94 -34.37 71.71
N THR A 413 94.82 -34.31 70.70
CA THR A 413 96.17 -34.88 70.78
C THR A 413 97.01 -34.18 71.86
N LEU A 414 97.01 -32.84 71.89
CA LEU A 414 97.74 -32.05 72.88
C LEU A 414 97.24 -32.29 74.32
N VAL A 415 95.93 -32.49 74.50
CA VAL A 415 95.38 -32.88 75.80
C VAL A 415 95.95 -34.20 76.27
N GLY A 416 96.01 -35.22 75.38
CA GLY A 416 96.63 -36.50 75.69
C GLY A 416 98.13 -36.40 76.02
N GLU A 417 98.88 -35.55 75.32
CA GLU A 417 100.30 -35.30 75.62
C GLU A 417 100.50 -34.65 77.00
N ILE A 418 99.64 -33.71 77.38
CA ILE A 418 99.69 -33.05 78.69
C ILE A 418 99.29 -34.01 79.82
N GLU A 419 98.31 -34.89 79.60
CA GLU A 419 97.95 -35.95 80.56
C GLU A 419 99.11 -36.94 80.75
N SER A 420 99.82 -37.31 79.67
CA SER A 420 101.01 -38.14 79.75
C SER A 420 102.14 -37.45 80.53
N LEU A 421 102.40 -36.17 80.24
CA LEU A 421 103.40 -35.37 80.96
C LEU A 421 103.08 -35.30 82.47
N ARG A 422 101.80 -35.14 82.82
CA ARG A 422 101.36 -35.15 84.22
C ARG A 422 101.69 -36.47 84.90
N GLY A 423 101.45 -37.60 84.24
CA GLY A 423 101.83 -38.93 84.74
C GLY A 423 103.35 -39.07 84.96
N GLU A 424 104.16 -38.62 83.99
CA GLU A 424 105.63 -38.63 84.11
C GLU A 424 106.11 -37.75 85.28
N ILE A 425 105.46 -36.61 85.52
CA ILE A 425 105.78 -35.73 86.66
C ILE A 425 105.44 -36.40 87.99
N GLU A 426 104.28 -37.07 88.09
CA GLU A 426 103.88 -37.82 89.28
C GLU A 426 104.91 -38.93 89.63
N ASP A 427 105.42 -39.64 88.61
CA ASP A 427 106.51 -40.62 88.78
C ASP A 427 107.80 -39.96 89.31
N ILE A 428 108.15 -38.76 88.81
CA ILE A 428 109.33 -38.02 89.30
C ILE A 428 109.14 -37.62 90.76
N VAL A 429 107.96 -37.17 91.17
CA VAL A 429 107.66 -36.83 92.58
C VAL A 429 107.91 -38.04 93.48
N GLU A 430 107.41 -39.22 93.09
CA GLU A 430 107.62 -40.45 93.86
C GLU A 430 109.11 -40.80 94.01
N ILE A 431 109.88 -40.66 92.92
CA ILE A 431 111.34 -40.89 92.95
C ILE A 431 112.04 -39.89 93.88
N VAL A 432 111.68 -38.60 93.81
CA VAL A 432 112.27 -37.54 94.65
C VAL A 432 111.94 -37.78 96.13
N ASP A 433 110.72 -38.20 96.46
CA ASP A 433 110.31 -38.55 97.82
C ASP A 433 111.11 -39.75 98.36
N VAL A 434 111.38 -40.76 97.54
CA VAL A 434 112.26 -41.89 97.90
C VAL A 434 113.69 -41.41 98.15
N ILE A 435 114.24 -40.53 97.31
CA ILE A 435 115.60 -40.00 97.49
C ILE A 435 115.71 -39.14 98.74
N ASP A 436 114.73 -38.26 99.02
CA ASP A 436 114.70 -37.47 100.26
C ASP A 436 114.61 -38.40 101.49
N GLY A 437 113.80 -39.46 101.43
CA GLY A 437 113.74 -40.50 102.45
C GLY A 437 115.10 -41.17 102.70
N ILE A 438 115.81 -41.56 101.63
CA ILE A 438 117.16 -42.13 101.69
C ILE A 438 118.15 -41.13 102.27
N ALA A 439 118.09 -39.86 101.85
CA ALA A 439 118.97 -38.80 102.35
C ALA A 439 118.75 -38.56 103.85
N GLN A 440 117.51 -38.55 104.33
CA GLN A 440 117.17 -38.44 105.74
C GLN A 440 117.67 -39.63 106.56
N GLU A 441 117.48 -40.86 106.07
CA GLU A 441 117.99 -42.07 106.71
C GLU A 441 119.52 -42.07 106.75
N THR A 442 120.17 -41.67 105.65
CA THR A 442 121.63 -41.57 105.54
C THR A 442 122.19 -40.52 106.49
N ASN A 443 121.54 -39.36 106.61
CA ASN A 443 121.91 -38.31 107.56
C ASN A 443 121.74 -38.79 109.02
N MET A 444 120.68 -39.56 109.31
CA MET A 444 120.48 -40.17 110.63
C MET A 444 121.51 -41.27 110.96
N LEU A 445 121.85 -42.11 109.98
CA LEU A 445 122.91 -43.12 110.11
C LEU A 445 124.27 -42.47 110.33
N ALA A 446 124.58 -41.43 109.56
CA ALA A 446 125.80 -40.65 109.69
C ALA A 446 125.87 -39.95 111.05
N LEU A 447 124.77 -39.36 111.52
CA LEU A 447 124.68 -38.74 112.85
C LEU A 447 124.93 -39.78 113.97
N ASN A 448 124.30 -40.96 113.87
CA ASN A 448 124.51 -42.05 114.83
C ASN A 448 125.98 -42.53 114.80
N ALA A 449 126.59 -42.61 113.63
CA ALA A 449 128.00 -42.96 113.45
C ALA A 449 128.94 -41.89 114.03
N SER A 450 128.69 -40.59 113.81
CA SER A 450 129.45 -39.49 114.41
C SER A 450 129.35 -39.51 115.95
N ILE A 451 128.17 -39.83 116.50
CA ILE A 451 127.96 -39.98 117.95
C ILE A 451 128.77 -41.15 118.52
N GLU A 452 128.75 -42.31 117.85
CA GLU A 452 129.47 -43.50 118.32
C GLU A 452 131.00 -43.35 118.14
N ALA A 453 131.44 -42.66 117.09
CA ALA A 453 132.84 -42.27 116.90
C ALA A 453 133.32 -41.33 118.02
N ALA A 454 132.51 -40.36 118.44
CA ALA A 454 132.82 -39.48 119.57
C ALA A 454 132.86 -40.20 120.93
N ARG A 455 132.21 -41.37 121.06
CA ARG A 455 132.26 -42.23 122.26
C ARG A 455 133.51 -43.11 122.32
N ALA A 456 134.19 -43.33 121.20
CA ALA A 456 135.29 -44.28 121.07
C ALA A 456 136.70 -43.68 121.28
N ASP A 457 136.87 -42.67 122.16
CA ASP A 457 138.16 -42.03 122.51
C ASP A 457 139.17 -41.94 121.32
N ALA A 458 140.48 -42.17 121.49
CA ALA A 458 141.51 -41.95 120.46
C ALA A 458 141.45 -42.88 119.22
N SER A 459 140.51 -43.83 119.15
CA SER A 459 140.36 -44.75 117.99
C SER A 459 139.21 -44.36 117.06
N GLY A 460 138.37 -43.38 117.44
CA GLY A 460 137.20 -42.93 116.69
C GLY A 460 137.42 -41.77 115.71
N ASP A 461 138.53 -41.03 115.82
CA ASP A 461 138.76 -39.77 115.08
C ASP A 461 138.67 -39.92 113.54
N GLY A 462 139.19 -41.01 112.96
CA GLY A 462 139.10 -41.26 111.52
C GLY A 462 137.69 -41.63 111.05
N PHE A 463 136.90 -42.29 111.90
CA PHE A 463 135.49 -42.61 111.63
C PHE A 463 134.59 -41.39 111.76
N ALA A 464 134.90 -40.47 112.68
CA ALA A 464 134.16 -39.22 112.85
C ALA A 464 134.23 -38.35 111.59
N VAL A 465 135.42 -38.24 110.96
CA VAL A 465 135.59 -37.48 109.70
C VAL A 465 134.75 -38.06 108.56
N VAL A 466 134.74 -39.39 108.41
CA VAL A 466 133.91 -40.05 107.37
C VAL A 466 132.42 -39.88 107.66
N ALA A 467 132.00 -39.99 108.92
CA ALA A 467 130.60 -39.81 109.29
C ALA A 467 130.14 -38.36 109.06
N ASP A 468 130.95 -37.35 109.34
CA ASP A 468 130.64 -35.95 109.04
C ASP A 468 130.60 -35.66 107.52
N GLU A 469 131.48 -36.29 106.72
CA GLU A 469 131.44 -36.20 105.25
C GLU A 469 130.16 -36.84 104.67
N VAL A 470 129.76 -38.02 105.16
CA VAL A 470 128.49 -38.68 104.77
C VAL A 470 127.28 -37.86 105.19
N LYS A 471 127.34 -37.21 106.36
CA LYS A 471 126.31 -36.30 106.84
C LYS A 471 126.18 -35.08 105.93
N GLN A 472 127.31 -34.49 105.50
CA GLN A 472 127.31 -33.37 104.56
C GLN A 472 126.74 -33.78 103.20
N LEU A 473 127.16 -34.92 102.63
CA LEU A 473 126.62 -35.47 101.39
C LEU A 473 125.11 -35.72 101.47
N ALA A 474 124.62 -36.23 102.60
CA ALA A 474 123.19 -36.44 102.82
C ALA A 474 122.42 -35.10 102.92
N ALA A 475 123.01 -34.06 103.52
CA ALA A 475 122.43 -32.72 103.56
C ALA A 475 122.40 -32.05 102.17
N GLU A 476 123.47 -32.17 101.39
CA GLU A 476 123.55 -31.69 100.00
C GLU A 476 122.58 -32.44 99.08
N THR A 477 122.41 -33.77 99.29
CA THR A 477 121.40 -34.57 98.58
C THR A 477 119.99 -34.08 98.89
N LYS A 478 119.72 -33.76 100.17
CA LYS A 478 118.43 -33.20 100.59
C LYS A 478 118.15 -31.84 99.95
N GLU A 479 119.12 -30.94 99.98
CA GLU A 479 119.01 -29.63 99.32
C GLU A 479 118.74 -29.78 97.82
N SER A 480 119.43 -30.72 97.15
CA SER A 480 119.20 -31.03 95.74
C SER A 480 117.80 -31.60 95.48
N THR A 481 117.28 -32.47 96.35
CA THR A 481 115.91 -32.98 96.23
C THR A 481 114.86 -31.89 96.45
N ASP A 482 115.11 -30.94 97.35
CA ASP A 482 114.23 -29.79 97.56
C ASP A 482 114.22 -28.86 96.33
N GLU A 483 115.37 -28.61 95.70
CA GLU A 483 115.45 -27.88 94.43
C GLU A 483 114.72 -28.59 93.28
N ILE A 484 114.84 -29.92 93.18
CA ILE A 484 114.10 -30.70 92.17
C ILE A 484 112.59 -30.63 92.44
N ARG A 485 112.17 -30.69 93.71
CA ARG A 485 110.75 -30.55 94.09
C ARG A 485 110.19 -29.19 93.67
N ASP A 486 110.93 -28.10 93.88
CA ASP A 486 110.55 -26.76 93.41
C ASP A 486 110.45 -26.65 91.88
N VAL A 487 111.31 -27.37 91.13
CA VAL A 487 111.20 -27.44 89.67
C VAL A 487 109.95 -28.21 89.27
N VAL A 488 109.71 -29.37 89.87
CA VAL A 488 108.55 -30.21 89.61
C VAL A 488 107.25 -29.46 89.89
N ASP A 489 107.13 -28.80 91.03
CA ASP A 489 105.94 -28.01 91.39
C ASP A 489 105.63 -26.92 90.36
N ARG A 490 106.66 -26.25 89.82
CA ARG A 490 106.49 -25.25 88.75
C ARG A 490 106.04 -25.89 87.43
N VAL A 491 106.59 -27.03 87.05
CA VAL A 491 106.20 -27.73 85.81
C VAL A 491 104.78 -28.29 85.94
N THR A 492 104.39 -28.80 87.11
CA THR A 492 103.01 -29.23 87.42
C THR A 492 102.04 -28.06 87.26
N ALA A 493 102.31 -26.92 87.91
CA ALA A 493 101.46 -25.73 87.81
C ALA A 493 101.35 -25.20 86.36
N GLN A 494 102.44 -25.25 85.59
CA GLN A 494 102.41 -24.90 84.16
C GLN A 494 101.56 -25.90 83.36
N SER A 495 101.69 -27.20 83.63
CA SER A 495 100.93 -28.25 82.94
C SER A 495 99.43 -28.13 83.21
N GLU A 496 99.02 -27.81 84.45
CA GLU A 496 97.62 -27.53 84.80
C GLU A 496 97.07 -26.29 84.07
N THR A 497 97.90 -25.25 83.96
CA THR A 497 97.54 -24.03 83.22
C THR A 497 97.36 -24.33 81.72
N VAL A 498 98.25 -25.13 81.12
CA VAL A 498 98.11 -25.56 79.72
C VAL A 498 96.88 -26.43 79.54
N GLY A 499 96.63 -27.38 80.44
CA GLY A 499 95.45 -28.25 80.40
C GLY A 499 94.13 -27.46 80.44
N SER A 500 94.01 -26.50 81.35
CA SER A 500 92.82 -25.62 81.41
C SER A 500 92.65 -24.77 80.15
N THR A 501 93.75 -24.29 79.56
CA THR A 501 93.72 -23.54 78.29
C THR A 501 93.26 -24.42 77.13
N MET A 502 93.68 -25.69 77.08
CA MET A 502 93.24 -26.64 76.06
C MET A 502 91.76 -27.00 76.19
N GLN A 503 91.24 -27.14 77.42
CA GLN A 503 89.81 -27.34 77.66
C GLN A 503 88.98 -26.14 77.16
N GLN A 504 89.44 -24.92 77.43
CA GLN A 504 88.80 -23.72 76.89
C GLN A 504 88.85 -23.71 75.36
N MET A 505 89.98 -24.08 74.77
CA MET A 505 90.14 -24.15 73.32
C MET A 505 89.20 -25.19 72.67
N GLN A 506 88.99 -26.36 73.28
CA GLN A 506 87.97 -27.32 72.81
C GLN A 506 86.56 -26.72 72.80
N SER A 507 86.19 -25.99 73.87
CA SER A 507 84.89 -25.31 73.93
C SER A 507 84.76 -24.24 72.85
N ASP A 508 85.80 -23.43 72.62
CA ASP A 508 85.79 -22.37 71.63
C ASP A 508 85.72 -22.93 70.20
N ILE A 509 86.42 -24.05 69.92
CA ILE A 509 86.33 -24.76 68.64
C ILE A 509 84.94 -25.33 68.43
N ALA A 510 84.34 -25.99 69.44
CA ALA A 510 82.98 -26.53 69.33
C ALA A 510 81.94 -25.44 69.04
N ALA A 511 82.04 -24.29 69.71
CA ALA A 511 81.19 -23.14 69.43
C ALA A 511 81.44 -22.56 68.02
N GLY A 512 82.71 -22.51 67.59
CA GLY A 512 83.11 -22.12 66.24
C GLY A 512 82.51 -23.02 65.17
N THR A 513 82.64 -24.35 65.31
CA THR A 513 82.05 -25.33 64.39
C THR A 513 80.54 -25.14 64.27
N SER A 514 79.82 -25.06 65.40
CA SER A 514 78.38 -24.84 65.42
C SER A 514 77.97 -23.57 64.65
N THR A 515 78.72 -22.48 64.81
CA THR A 515 78.43 -21.22 64.10
C THR A 515 78.63 -21.34 62.58
N VAL A 516 79.65 -22.09 62.16
CA VAL A 516 79.90 -22.33 60.73
C VAL A 516 78.85 -23.28 60.14
N GLU A 517 78.41 -24.29 60.86
CA GLU A 517 77.32 -25.19 60.46
C GLU A 517 76.00 -24.41 60.26
N GLU A 518 75.63 -23.52 61.19
CA GLU A 518 74.47 -22.62 61.02
C GLU A 518 74.60 -21.72 59.76
N THR A 519 75.84 -21.32 59.43
CA THR A 519 76.12 -20.55 58.21
C THR A 519 75.90 -21.41 56.96
N VAL A 520 76.30 -22.69 56.97
CA VAL A 520 76.05 -23.64 55.88
C VAL A 520 74.54 -23.82 55.66
N GLU A 521 73.77 -24.01 56.72
CA GLU A 521 72.30 -24.12 56.65
C GLU A 521 71.65 -22.86 56.07
N THR A 522 72.10 -21.68 56.52
CA THR A 522 71.60 -20.40 56.01
C THR A 522 71.89 -20.23 54.51
N LEU A 523 73.08 -20.61 54.06
CA LEU A 523 73.45 -20.54 52.64
C LEU A 523 72.64 -21.52 51.78
N ALA A 524 72.32 -22.70 52.30
CA ALA A 524 71.44 -23.64 51.63
C ALA A 524 70.00 -23.08 51.50
N ALA A 525 69.49 -22.43 52.55
CA ALA A 525 68.19 -21.75 52.48
C ALA A 525 68.17 -20.62 51.45
N ILE A 526 69.27 -19.84 51.36
CA ILE A 526 69.41 -18.80 50.33
C ILE A 526 69.37 -19.41 48.93
N GLN A 527 70.08 -20.53 48.69
CA GLN A 527 70.02 -21.22 47.39
C GLN A 527 68.60 -21.63 47.02
N GLN A 528 67.85 -22.20 47.97
CA GLN A 528 66.46 -22.58 47.72
C GLN A 528 65.59 -21.35 47.38
N SER A 529 65.71 -20.25 48.11
CA SER A 529 64.95 -19.03 47.82
C SER A 529 65.30 -18.43 46.44
N VAL A 530 66.54 -18.57 46.00
CA VAL A 530 66.97 -18.15 44.65
C VAL A 530 66.36 -19.05 43.56
N GLU A 531 66.28 -20.37 43.78
CA GLU A 531 65.61 -21.29 42.83
C GLU A 531 64.10 -21.02 42.72
N GLU A 532 63.44 -20.68 43.84
CA GLU A 532 62.05 -20.24 43.85
C GLU A 532 61.87 -18.90 43.08
N THR A 533 62.82 -17.99 43.22
CA THR A 533 62.83 -16.71 42.48
C THR A 533 62.97 -16.94 40.97
N ASP A 534 63.91 -17.78 40.55
CA ASP A 534 64.11 -18.16 39.13
C ASP A 534 62.83 -18.76 38.53
N THR A 535 62.18 -19.66 39.26
CA THR A 535 60.88 -20.24 38.86
C THR A 535 59.81 -19.15 38.70
N GLY A 536 59.77 -18.18 39.61
CA GLY A 536 58.86 -17.04 39.52
C GLY A 536 59.11 -16.16 38.29
N VAL A 537 60.37 -15.89 37.97
CA VAL A 537 60.77 -15.11 36.78
C VAL A 537 60.40 -15.82 35.48
N GLN A 538 60.56 -17.13 35.40
CA GLN A 538 60.12 -17.91 34.23
C GLN A 538 58.60 -17.82 34.02
N GLN A 539 57.82 -17.84 35.11
CA GLN A 539 56.37 -17.65 35.03
C GLN A 539 55.99 -16.23 34.59
N ILE A 540 56.71 -15.21 35.06
CA ILE A 540 56.52 -13.82 34.61
C ILE A 540 56.79 -13.72 33.11
N SER A 541 57.89 -14.28 32.63
CA SER A 541 58.26 -14.27 31.20
C SER A 541 57.17 -14.89 30.33
N GLN A 542 56.63 -16.05 30.74
CA GLN A 542 55.52 -16.69 30.02
C GLN A 542 54.25 -15.82 29.98
N ARG A 543 53.94 -15.10 31.07
CA ARG A 543 52.78 -14.20 31.11
C ARG A 543 53.00 -12.94 30.27
N VAL A 544 54.22 -12.44 30.22
CA VAL A 544 54.62 -11.33 29.36
C VAL A 544 54.39 -11.68 27.89
N ASP A 545 54.80 -12.87 27.45
CA ASP A 545 54.53 -13.35 26.09
C ASP A 545 53.03 -13.44 25.76
N GLN A 546 52.24 -13.97 26.71
CA GLN A 546 50.78 -14.04 26.56
C GLN A 546 50.14 -12.65 26.48
N GLN A 547 50.61 -11.72 27.31
CA GLN A 547 50.12 -10.34 27.30
C GLN A 547 50.49 -9.62 26.01
N ALA A 548 51.72 -9.81 25.50
CA ALA A 548 52.12 -9.28 24.20
C ALA A 548 51.23 -9.81 23.05
N SER A 549 50.87 -11.11 23.08
CA SER A 549 49.93 -11.68 22.10
C SER A 549 48.55 -11.04 22.22
N ALA A 550 48.02 -10.93 23.44
CA ALA A 550 46.69 -10.38 23.67
C ALA A 550 46.60 -8.90 23.24
N VAL A 551 47.66 -8.11 23.45
CA VAL A 551 47.68 -6.71 22.99
C VAL A 551 47.68 -6.62 21.46
N ARG A 552 48.41 -7.50 20.76
CA ARG A 552 48.34 -7.58 19.28
C ARG A 552 46.97 -7.99 18.77
N ASP A 553 46.29 -8.91 19.46
CA ASP A 553 44.91 -9.29 19.09
C ASP A 553 43.95 -8.10 19.27
N VAL A 554 44.18 -7.24 20.28
CA VAL A 554 43.40 -6.01 20.47
C VAL A 554 43.69 -4.99 19.36
N ASP A 555 44.95 -4.80 18.99
CA ASP A 555 45.37 -3.94 17.86
C ASP A 555 44.67 -4.35 16.55
N ASP A 556 44.68 -5.64 16.22
CA ASP A 556 43.96 -6.20 15.05
C ASP A 556 42.44 -5.93 15.11
N ILE A 557 41.85 -5.94 16.31
CA ILE A 557 40.42 -5.62 16.50
C ILE A 557 40.18 -4.13 16.28
N VAL A 558 41.02 -3.26 16.83
CA VAL A 558 40.93 -1.80 16.67
C VAL A 558 40.98 -1.42 15.19
N ASP A 559 41.94 -1.96 14.42
CA ASP A 559 42.06 -1.75 12.97
C ASP A 559 40.81 -2.18 12.19
N ARG A 560 40.25 -3.34 12.55
CA ARG A 560 39.02 -3.84 11.93
C ARG A 560 37.82 -2.96 12.23
N VAL A 561 37.69 -2.48 13.46
CA VAL A 561 36.60 -1.58 13.85
C VAL A 561 36.78 -0.23 13.14
N ALA A 562 38.00 0.29 13.00
CA ALA A 562 38.28 1.53 12.27
C ALA A 562 37.85 1.43 10.81
N THR A 563 38.16 0.30 10.16
CA THR A 563 37.70 0.02 8.79
C THR A 563 36.17 0.02 8.69
N ILE A 564 35.48 -0.61 9.65
CA ILE A 564 34.01 -0.66 9.69
C ILE A 564 33.41 0.73 9.91
N SER A 565 34.01 1.56 10.78
CA SER A 565 33.57 2.94 11.00
C SER A 565 33.68 3.78 9.73
N GLN A 566 34.81 3.68 9.01
CA GLN A 566 34.99 4.38 7.73
C GLN A 566 33.98 3.93 6.66
N GLU A 567 33.71 2.63 6.56
CA GLU A 567 32.68 2.11 5.67
C GLU A 567 31.28 2.58 6.08
N THR A 568 31.02 2.68 7.38
CA THR A 568 29.72 3.14 7.91
C THR A 568 29.51 4.60 7.52
N ALA A 569 30.47 5.49 7.76
CA ALA A 569 30.40 6.88 7.33
C ALA A 569 30.11 7.00 5.82
N THR A 570 30.87 6.27 4.99
CA THR A 570 30.69 6.29 3.52
C THR A 570 29.30 5.80 3.08
N LYS A 571 28.80 4.72 3.68
CA LYS A 571 27.47 4.17 3.37
C LYS A 571 26.37 5.11 3.84
N THR A 572 26.55 5.74 4.99
CA THR A 572 25.63 6.72 5.56
C THR A 572 25.54 7.98 4.71
N ASP A 573 26.67 8.52 4.23
CA ASP A 573 26.71 9.62 3.24
C ASP A 573 25.90 9.28 1.98
N THR A 574 26.03 8.03 1.51
CA THR A 574 25.27 7.55 0.35
C THR A 574 23.77 7.51 0.65
N VAL A 575 23.36 7.07 1.84
CA VAL A 575 21.96 7.06 2.27
C VAL A 575 21.39 8.48 2.37
N ALA A 576 22.13 9.41 2.98
CA ALA A 576 21.74 10.82 3.07
C ALA A 576 21.55 11.45 1.68
N THR A 577 22.48 11.15 0.75
CA THR A 577 22.39 11.59 -0.64
C THR A 577 21.14 11.04 -1.31
N ILE A 578 20.87 9.73 -1.20
CA ILE A 578 19.66 9.11 -1.78
C ILE A 578 18.39 9.70 -1.20
N ALA A 579 18.34 9.94 0.11
CA ALA A 579 17.17 10.53 0.76
C ALA A 579 16.93 11.98 0.30
N THR A 580 18.01 12.74 0.08
CA THR A 580 17.94 14.09 -0.48
C THR A 580 17.48 14.07 -1.95
N ASP A 581 18.02 13.16 -2.77
CA ASP A 581 17.68 13.00 -4.18
C ASP A 581 16.21 12.56 -4.39
N GLN A 582 15.58 11.95 -3.38
CA GLN A 582 14.16 11.58 -3.43
C GLN A 582 13.20 12.78 -3.31
N ALA A 583 13.66 13.97 -2.94
CA ALA A 583 12.81 15.16 -2.87
C ALA A 583 12.21 15.53 -4.24
N GLU A 584 12.98 15.46 -5.32
CA GLU A 584 12.49 15.80 -6.67
C GLU A 584 11.36 14.87 -7.16
N PRO A 585 11.48 13.53 -7.07
CA PRO A 585 10.37 12.62 -7.37
C PRO A 585 9.13 12.84 -6.50
N ILE A 586 9.29 13.18 -5.22
CA ILE A 586 8.19 13.49 -4.30
C ILE A 586 7.43 14.74 -4.78
N ASP A 587 8.15 15.78 -5.17
CA ASP A 587 7.56 16.99 -5.74
C ASP A 587 6.81 16.69 -7.06
N ASP A 588 7.40 15.89 -7.98
CA ASP A 588 6.72 15.52 -9.24
C ASP A 588 5.44 14.71 -9.01
N VAL A 589 5.41 13.81 -8.02
CA VAL A 589 4.19 13.07 -7.68
C VAL A 589 3.13 14.01 -7.07
N THR A 590 3.54 14.96 -6.24
CA THR A 590 2.65 15.97 -5.65
C THR A 590 2.00 16.82 -6.75
N ASP A 591 2.81 17.36 -7.67
CA ASP A 591 2.34 18.16 -8.79
C ASP A 591 1.35 17.39 -9.68
N ARG A 592 1.62 16.10 -9.93
CA ARG A 592 0.71 15.24 -10.72
C ARG A 592 -0.59 14.95 -10.00
N ALA A 593 -0.56 14.73 -8.68
CA ALA A 593 -1.77 14.53 -7.88
C ALA A 593 -2.64 15.80 -7.89
N ASP A 594 -2.03 16.98 -7.76
CA ASP A 594 -2.73 18.26 -7.83
C ASP A 594 -3.36 18.52 -9.21
N GLN A 595 -2.65 18.16 -10.28
CA GLN A 595 -3.18 18.20 -11.65
C GLN A 595 -4.38 17.26 -11.83
N LEU A 596 -4.28 16.00 -11.38
CA LEU A 596 -5.38 15.04 -11.46
C LEU A 596 -6.61 15.52 -10.67
N GLY A 597 -6.40 16.02 -9.44
CA GLY A 597 -7.47 16.59 -8.64
C GLY A 597 -8.11 17.81 -9.31
N THR A 598 -7.34 18.62 -10.03
CA THR A 598 -7.85 19.76 -10.79
C THR A 598 -8.67 19.34 -12.00
N VAL A 599 -8.16 18.43 -12.82
CA VAL A 599 -8.90 17.88 -13.97
C VAL A 599 -10.19 17.20 -13.52
N ALA A 600 -10.17 16.45 -12.41
CA ALA A 600 -11.37 15.81 -11.88
C ALA A 600 -12.41 16.82 -11.38
N ARG A 601 -11.99 17.90 -10.71
CA ARG A 601 -12.87 19.01 -10.33
C ARG A 601 -13.49 19.70 -11.55
N GLU A 602 -12.71 19.95 -12.60
CA GLU A 602 -13.20 20.53 -13.86
C GLU A 602 -14.21 19.61 -14.56
N LEU A 603 -13.91 18.30 -14.64
CA LEU A 603 -14.79 17.30 -15.23
C LEU A 603 -16.14 17.25 -14.50
N ARG A 604 -16.12 17.37 -13.17
CA ARG A 604 -17.31 17.41 -12.34
C ARG A 604 -18.15 18.67 -12.57
N THR A 605 -17.51 19.84 -12.67
CA THR A 605 -18.21 21.08 -13.03
C THR A 605 -18.85 20.96 -14.41
N LEU A 606 -18.14 20.43 -15.39
CA LEU A 606 -18.67 20.22 -16.74
C LEU A 606 -19.87 19.26 -16.75
N ALA A 607 -19.78 18.15 -16.00
CA ALA A 607 -20.88 17.20 -15.87
C ALA A 607 -22.11 17.82 -15.18
N ALA A 608 -21.89 18.63 -14.15
CA ALA A 608 -22.95 19.38 -13.47
C ALA A 608 -23.61 20.42 -14.40
N ASP A 609 -22.83 21.18 -15.17
CA ASP A 609 -23.34 22.16 -16.13
C ASP A 609 -24.19 21.48 -17.21
N LEU A 610 -23.72 20.37 -17.78
CA LEU A 610 -24.48 19.56 -18.74
C LEU A 610 -25.79 19.00 -18.15
N SER A 611 -25.78 18.61 -16.88
CA SER A 611 -27.00 18.17 -16.18
C SER A 611 -27.97 19.33 -15.93
N SER A 612 -27.46 20.53 -15.63
CA SER A 612 -28.26 21.73 -15.38
C SER A 612 -28.85 22.31 -16.66
N ASP A 613 -28.10 22.33 -17.76
CA ASP A 613 -28.60 22.77 -19.08
C ASP A 613 -29.74 21.87 -19.55
N ARG A 614 -29.65 20.56 -19.30
CA ARG A 614 -30.76 19.63 -19.51
C ARG A 614 -31.97 19.99 -18.66
N ASP A 615 -31.81 20.15 -17.34
CA ASP A 615 -32.92 20.46 -16.44
C ASP A 615 -33.55 21.84 -16.70
N THR A 616 -32.78 22.77 -17.30
CA THR A 616 -33.26 24.10 -17.71
C THR A 616 -34.01 24.05 -19.04
N ALA A 617 -33.57 23.24 -20.01
CA ALA A 617 -34.28 23.01 -21.27
C ALA A 617 -35.64 22.34 -21.05
N ILE A 618 -35.75 21.49 -20.03
CA ILE A 618 -36.99 20.80 -19.63
C ILE A 618 -38.00 21.77 -18.97
N ASN A 619 -37.53 22.80 -18.26
CA ASN A 619 -38.39 23.72 -17.48
C ASN A 619 -38.77 25.04 -18.19
N SER A 620 -38.34 25.26 -19.43
CA SER A 620 -38.75 26.44 -20.21
C SER A 620 -40.10 26.22 -20.93
N GLU A 621 -41.22 26.66 -20.33
CA GLU A 621 -42.49 26.82 -21.05
C GLU A 621 -42.31 27.72 -22.29
N PRO A 622 -42.92 27.40 -23.46
CA PRO A 622 -42.94 28.31 -24.59
C PRO A 622 -43.82 29.50 -24.24
N THR A 623 -43.22 30.68 -24.18
CA THR A 623 -43.93 31.96 -24.07
C THR A 623 -44.95 32.10 -25.20
N GLN A 624 -46.23 32.22 -24.84
CA GLN A 624 -47.33 32.52 -25.76
C GLN A 624 -46.99 33.75 -26.62
N SER A 625 -46.97 33.60 -27.94
CA SER A 625 -46.96 34.73 -28.87
C SER A 625 -48.29 35.50 -28.78
N PRO A 626 -48.28 36.84 -28.71
CA PRO A 626 -49.51 37.62 -28.64
C PRO A 626 -50.23 37.60 -30.00
N GLY A 627 -51.50 37.20 -30.00
CA GLY A 627 -52.35 37.17 -31.20
C GLY A 627 -52.51 38.54 -31.88
N PRO A 628 -52.88 38.56 -33.17
CA PRO A 628 -52.95 39.78 -33.96
C PRO A 628 -54.10 40.67 -33.47
N GLN A 629 -53.80 41.93 -33.19
CA GLN A 629 -54.80 42.95 -32.89
C GLN A 629 -55.61 43.28 -34.15
N SER A 630 -56.93 43.11 -34.09
CA SER A 630 -57.86 43.68 -35.07
C SER A 630 -57.79 45.21 -35.07
N THR A 631 -57.60 45.79 -36.24
CA THR A 631 -57.96 47.19 -36.56
C THR A 631 -59.37 47.29 -37.11
#